data_AF-A0A161M1G4-F1
#
_entry.id   AF-A0A161M1G4-F1
#
_cell.length_a   1.000
_cell.length_b   1.000
_cell.length_c   1.000
_cell.angle_alpha   90.00
_cell.angle_beta   90.00
_cell.angle_gamma   90.00
#
_symmetry.space_group_name_H-M   'P 1'
#
loop_
_entity.id
_entity.type
_entity.pdbx_description
1 polymer ?
#
loop_
_entity_poly.entity_id
_entity_poly.type
_entity_poly.pdbx_seq_one_letter_code
_entity_poly.pdbx_strand_id
1 'polypeptide(L)'
;MDLLSLKYSPVYPEDSGEYSCRASNDYGQAVTTSIMKVEGKRSIIIESQLPKGMEGTIDKIAELEGLGQLRAPVLPEDDLGKPPEFITSPKMILHKLNIL
;
A
#
# COMPACT_ATOMS: atom_id res chain seq x y z
N MET A 1 -39.91 12.33 -19.66
CA MET A 1 -38.71 11.54 -20.01
C MET A 1 -37.85 11.52 -18.77
N ASP A 2 -37.73 10.36 -18.13
CA ASP A 2 -36.89 10.21 -16.94
C ASP A 2 -35.47 9.84 -17.38
N LEU A 3 -34.49 10.55 -16.84
CA LEU A 3 -33.07 10.31 -17.09
C LEU A 3 -32.47 9.54 -15.91
N LEU A 4 -31.93 8.35 -16.20
CA LEU A 4 -31.16 7.58 -15.22
C LEU A 4 -29.67 7.84 -15.45
N SER A 5 -28.93 8.19 -14.40
CA SER A 5 -27.47 8.41 -14.47
C SER A 5 -26.76 7.71 -13.31
N LEU A 6 -25.64 7.06 -13.62
CA LEU A 6 -24.72 6.48 -12.63
C LEU A 6 -23.53 7.43 -12.42
N LYS A 7 -23.17 7.71 -11.16
CA LYS A 7 -22.05 8.59 -10.81
C LYS A 7 -21.13 7.90 -9.82
N TYR A 8 -19.83 7.87 -10.12
CA TYR A 8 -18.77 7.36 -9.24
C TYR A 8 -17.76 8.48 -8.96
N SER A 9 -17.41 8.70 -7.69
CA SER A 9 -16.34 9.62 -7.28
C SER A 9 -15.93 9.36 -5.81
N PRO A 10 -14.62 9.23 -5.49
CA PRO A 10 -13.48 9.20 -6.42
C PRO A 10 -13.43 7.89 -7.24
N VAL A 11 -12.63 7.88 -8.30
CA VAL A 11 -12.36 6.69 -9.14
C VAL A 11 -10.87 6.36 -9.12
N TYR A 12 -10.56 5.07 -9.16
CA TYR A 12 -9.20 4.52 -9.14
C TYR A 12 -8.93 3.66 -10.39
N PRO A 13 -7.66 3.39 -10.74
CA PRO A 13 -7.32 2.57 -11.90
C PRO A 13 -7.98 1.18 -11.88
N GLU A 14 -8.20 0.60 -10.71
CA GLU A 14 -8.87 -0.69 -10.49
C GLU A 14 -10.36 -0.66 -10.85
N ASP A 15 -10.97 0.52 -10.92
CA ASP A 15 -12.34 0.73 -11.41
C ASP A 15 -12.41 0.79 -12.94
N SER A 16 -11.29 0.57 -13.65
CA SER A 16 -11.32 0.44 -15.10
C SER A 16 -11.99 -0.88 -15.50
N GLY A 17 -12.88 -0.83 -16.49
CA GLY A 17 -13.58 -2.03 -16.91
C GLY A 17 -14.66 -1.77 -17.95
N GLU A 18 -15.33 -2.86 -18.33
CA GLU A 18 -16.51 -2.82 -19.17
C GLU A 18 -17.77 -2.70 -18.31
N TYR A 19 -18.54 -1.64 -18.55
CA TYR A 19 -19.79 -1.37 -17.84
C TYR A 19 -20.97 -1.56 -18.79
N SER A 20 -21.99 -2.29 -18.33
CA SER A 20 -23.22 -2.51 -19.11
C SER A 20 -24.44 -1.96 -18.38
N CYS A 21 -25.26 -1.22 -19.11
CA CYS A 21 -26.59 -0.79 -18.68
C CYS A 21 -27.63 -1.68 -19.35
N ARG A 22 -28.53 -2.26 -18.56
CA ARG A 22 -29.55 -3.21 -18.99
C ARG A 22 -30.93 -2.66 -18.64
N ALA A 23 -31.75 -2.36 -19.64
CA ALA A 23 -33.14 -1.96 -19.49
C ALA A 23 -34.06 -3.08 -19.98
N SER A 24 -34.96 -3.57 -19.13
CA SER A 24 -35.89 -4.66 -19.45
C SER A 24 -37.35 -4.27 -19.24
N ASN A 25 -38.22 -4.79 -20.10
CA ASN A 25 -39.67 -4.77 -19.96
C ASN A 25 -40.28 -6.12 -20.39
N ASP A 26 -41.60 -6.25 -20.34
CA ASP A 26 -42.30 -7.50 -20.67
C ASP A 26 -42.11 -7.97 -22.12
N TYR A 27 -41.65 -7.08 -23.00
CA TYR A 27 -41.47 -7.34 -24.43
C TYR A 27 -40.01 -7.57 -24.82
N GLY A 28 -39.07 -7.43 -23.88
CA GLY A 28 -37.67 -7.68 -24.13
C GLY A 28 -36.73 -6.75 -23.38
N GLN A 29 -35.58 -6.51 -24.01
CA GLN A 29 -34.44 -5.90 -23.35
C GLN A 29 -33.53 -5.15 -24.30
N ALA A 30 -33.06 -4.00 -23.84
CA ALA A 30 -31.94 -3.28 -24.43
C ALA A 30 -30.73 -3.33 -23.49
N VAL A 31 -29.55 -3.57 -24.06
CA VAL A 31 -28.27 -3.52 -23.35
C VAL A 31 -27.35 -2.55 -24.07
N THR A 32 -26.69 -1.68 -23.32
CA THR A 32 -25.65 -0.78 -23.82
C THR A 32 -24.40 -0.96 -22.99
N THR A 33 -23.29 -1.21 -23.67
CA THR A 33 -21.99 -1.45 -23.04
C THR A 33 -21.07 -0.27 -23.32
N SER A 34 -20.20 0.06 -22.37
CA SER A 34 -19.19 1.12 -22.49
C SER A 34 -17.93 0.75 -21.71
N ILE A 35 -16.77 1.01 -22.30
CA ILE A 35 -15.47 0.75 -21.66
C ILE A 35 -15.02 2.02 -20.96
N MET A 36 -14.77 1.93 -19.65
CA MET A 36 -14.20 3.00 -18.85
C MET A 36 -12.74 2.69 -18.56
N LYS A 37 -11.86 3.64 -18.87
CA LYS A 37 -10.43 3.56 -18.55
C LYS A 37 -10.07 4.70 -17.60
N VAL A 38 -9.59 4.35 -16.41
CA VAL A 38 -9.17 5.28 -15.38
C VAL A 38 -7.64 5.28 -15.34
N GLU A 39 -7.03 6.44 -15.61
CA GLU A 39 -5.58 6.57 -15.56
C GLU A 39 -5.14 6.98 -14.15
N GLY A 40 -4.23 6.19 -13.57
CA GLY A 40 -3.62 6.51 -12.29
C GLY A 40 -2.67 7.69 -12.41
N LYS A 41 -2.51 8.45 -11.33
CA LYS A 41 -1.38 9.39 -11.24
C LYS A 41 -0.07 8.60 -11.20
N ARG A 42 0.97 9.19 -11.80
CA ARG A 42 2.32 8.63 -11.94
C ARG A 42 2.76 7.93 -10.65
N SER A 43 3.24 6.69 -10.78
CA SER A 43 3.81 5.90 -9.70
C SER A 43 4.98 6.63 -9.04
N ILE A 44 5.25 6.27 -7.78
CA ILE A 44 6.42 6.75 -7.03
C ILE A 44 7.67 6.43 -7.87
N ILE A 45 8.51 7.43 -8.10
CA ILE A 45 9.78 7.22 -8.79
C ILE A 45 10.71 6.48 -7.81
N ILE A 46 10.93 5.19 -8.06
CA ILE A 46 11.80 4.33 -7.24
C ILE A 46 13.27 4.57 -7.60
N GLU A 47 13.52 5.15 -8.78
CA GLU A 47 14.85 5.42 -9.28
C GLU A 47 15.51 6.60 -8.54
N SER A 48 16.80 6.47 -8.26
CA SER A 48 17.60 7.53 -7.65
C SER A 48 17.54 8.80 -8.50
N GLN A 49 17.10 9.91 -7.90
CA GLN A 49 17.01 11.23 -8.55
C GLN A 49 18.33 12.01 -8.49
N LEU A 50 19.45 11.30 -8.32
CA LEU A 50 20.76 11.93 -8.30
C LEU A 50 21.06 12.55 -9.68
N PRO A 51 21.58 13.79 -9.72
CA PRO A 51 22.04 14.41 -10.95
C PRO A 51 23.06 13.52 -11.68
N LYS A 52 23.01 13.50 -13.01
CA LYS A 52 23.99 12.78 -13.85
C LYS A 52 25.41 13.26 -13.48
N GLY A 53 26.23 12.34 -12.97
CA GLY A 53 27.59 12.63 -12.49
C GLY A 53 27.78 12.59 -10.97
N MET A 54 26.72 12.43 -10.17
CA MET A 54 26.81 12.20 -8.71
C MET A 54 26.76 10.72 -8.30
N GLU A 55 26.86 9.79 -9.26
CA GLU A 55 26.80 8.35 -9.01
C GLU A 55 27.87 7.88 -8.01
N GLY A 56 29.08 8.45 -8.07
CA GLY A 56 30.17 8.16 -7.11
C GLY A 56 30.15 9.00 -5.83
N THR A 57 29.17 9.90 -5.65
CA THR A 57 29.05 10.69 -4.42
C THR A 57 28.55 9.84 -3.24
N ILE A 58 27.80 8.77 -3.52
CA ILE A 58 27.37 7.79 -2.50
C ILE A 58 28.59 7.16 -1.83
N ASP A 59 29.56 6.71 -2.62
CA ASP A 59 30.80 6.10 -2.09
C ASP A 59 31.58 7.10 -1.24
N LYS A 60 31.66 8.35 -1.72
CA LYS A 60 32.33 9.45 -1.00
C LYS A 60 31.68 9.76 0.34
N ILE A 61 30.34 9.73 0.40
CA ILE A 61 29.58 9.95 1.64
C ILE A 61 29.80 8.78 2.59
N ALA A 62 29.75 7.52 2.11
CA ALA A 62 30.01 6.35 2.94
C ALA A 62 31.40 6.36 3.57
N GLU A 63 32.42 6.80 2.82
CA GLU A 63 33.78 7.01 3.34
C GLU A 63 33.81 8.07 4.45
N LEU A 64 33.14 9.22 4.24
CA LEU A 64 33.14 10.35 5.19
C LEU A 64 32.27 10.08 6.43
N GLU A 65 31.19 9.33 6.29
CA GLU A 65 30.30 8.93 7.39
C GLU A 65 30.87 7.76 8.21
N GLY A 66 32.01 7.20 7.80
CA GLY A 66 32.68 6.11 8.51
C GLY A 66 31.88 4.80 8.50
N LEU A 67 30.99 4.61 7.52
CA LEU A 67 30.24 3.38 7.28
C LEU A 67 31.22 2.27 6.83
N GLY A 68 31.91 1.67 7.79
CA GLY A 68 32.97 0.70 7.56
C GLY A 68 34.13 0.79 8.56
N GLN A 69 34.25 1.89 9.30
CA GLN A 69 35.04 1.86 10.53
C GLN A 69 34.23 1.11 11.57
N LEU A 70 34.63 -0.13 11.83
CA LEU A 70 34.21 -0.87 13.01
C LEU A 70 34.29 0.10 14.19
N ARG A 71 33.15 0.44 14.79
CA ARG A 71 33.15 1.08 16.11
C ARG A 71 34.12 0.27 16.95
N ALA A 72 35.08 0.96 17.58
CA ALA A 72 35.98 0.32 18.53
C ALA A 72 35.14 -0.62 19.41
N PRO A 73 35.58 -1.89 19.64
CA PRO A 73 34.79 -2.84 20.39
C PRO A 73 34.35 -2.17 21.69
N VAL A 74 33.05 -1.94 21.83
CA VAL A 74 32.49 -1.53 23.11
C VAL A 74 32.74 -2.74 24.01
N LEU A 75 33.68 -2.58 24.95
CA LEU A 75 33.91 -3.56 26.00
C LEU A 75 32.54 -3.86 26.61
N PRO A 76 32.14 -5.12 26.79
CA PRO A 76 30.85 -5.43 27.37
C PRO A 76 30.84 -4.88 28.80
N GLU A 77 30.14 -3.75 29.01
CA GLU A 77 29.63 -3.44 30.33
C GLU A 77 28.53 -4.47 30.60
N ASP A 78 28.86 -5.34 31.53
CA ASP A 78 28.11 -6.47 32.02
C ASP A 78 26.82 -6.00 32.70
N ASP A 79 25.75 -5.75 31.93
CA ASP A 79 24.34 -5.97 32.30
C ASP A 79 23.41 -5.57 31.13
N LEU A 80 23.53 -6.28 30.00
CA LEU A 80 22.64 -6.04 28.86
C LEU A 80 21.24 -6.56 29.19
N GLY A 81 20.36 -5.60 29.53
CA GLY A 81 18.94 -5.78 29.80
C GLY A 81 18.27 -6.78 28.87
N LYS A 82 18.05 -7.99 29.40
CA LYS A 82 17.26 -9.02 28.73
C LYS A 82 15.85 -8.47 28.51
N PRO A 83 15.28 -8.55 27.28
CA PRO A 83 13.90 -8.20 27.07
C PRO A 83 13.01 -9.07 27.97
N PRO A 84 11.99 -8.49 28.63
CA PRO A 84 11.17 -9.25 29.59
C PRO A 84 10.44 -10.39 28.87
N GLU A 85 10.52 -11.59 29.45
CA GLU A 85 9.78 -12.75 28.95
C GLU A 85 8.32 -12.68 29.41
N PHE A 86 7.39 -12.89 28.48
CA PHE A 86 5.97 -12.96 28.80
C PHE A 86 5.66 -14.23 29.59
N ILE A 87 5.47 -14.10 30.90
CA ILE A 87 5.14 -15.22 31.81
C ILE A 87 3.72 -15.79 31.64
N THR A 88 2.95 -15.33 30.65
CA THR A 88 1.60 -15.86 30.39
C THR A 88 1.22 -15.70 28.92
N SER A 89 0.65 -16.76 28.35
CA SER A 89 0.08 -16.76 27.00
C SER A 89 -1.22 -15.93 26.96
N PRO A 90 -1.40 -15.02 25.99
CA PRO A 90 -2.60 -14.22 25.88
C PRO A 90 -3.83 -15.12 25.72
N LYS A 91 -4.76 -15.04 26.67
CA LYS A 91 -6.04 -15.75 26.58
C LYS A 91 -6.93 -15.04 25.57
N MET A 92 -7.31 -15.76 24.51
CA MET A 92 -8.28 -15.30 23.54
C MET A 92 -9.66 -15.20 24.22
N ILE A 93 -10.20 -13.99 24.33
CA ILE A 93 -11.53 -13.77 24.90
C ILE A 93 -12.56 -14.07 23.80
N LEU A 94 -13.09 -15.29 23.80
CA LEU A 94 -14.24 -15.62 22.96
C LEU A 94 -15.50 -15.06 23.62
N HIS A 95 -15.90 -13.84 23.25
CA HIS A 95 -17.26 -13.38 23.50
C HIS A 95 -18.20 -14.29 22.70
N LYS A 96 -18.78 -15.30 23.36
CA LYS A 96 -19.93 -16.01 22.81
C LYS A 96 -21.08 -15.02 22.77
N LEU A 97 -21.39 -14.49 21.57
CA LEU A 97 -22.69 -13.87 21.33
C LEU A 97 -23.74 -14.97 21.52
N ASN A 98 -24.45 -14.89 22.64
CA ASN A 98 -25.64 -15.70 22.87
C ASN A 98 -26.80 -14.96 22.20
N ILE A 99 -27.05 -15.27 20.93
CA ILE A 99 -28.24 -14.78 20.22
C ILE A 99 -29.42 -15.63 20.72
N LEU A 100 -30.29 -15.00 21.50
CA LEU A 100 -31.70 -15.39 21.65
C LEU A 100 -32.52 -14.61 20.62
#